data_AF-A0A6G3U738-F1
#
_entry.id   AF-A0A6G3U738-F1
#
_cell.length_a   1.000
_cell.length_b   1.000
_cell.length_c   1.000
_cell.angle_alpha   90.00
_cell.angle_beta   90.00
_cell.angle_gamma   90.00
#
_symmetry.space_group_name_H-M   'P 1'
#
loop_
_entity.id
_entity.type
_entity.pdbx_description
1 polymer ?
#
loop_
_entity_poly.entity_id
_entity_poly.type
_entity_poly.pdbx_seq_one_letter_code
_entity_poly.pdbx_strand_id
1 'polypeptide(L)'
;MYFVLLAVIVTLTGLTARTVAAAAERRPAWAFALALLVAAGGIAFWRRRRRISAVKLARRAAQALDAAAETAVDVLDETPPVAGPVRPCEPALPTAPVTPAGSPAPGGAGAAEVPAEGGLLEPEQTAVLVDPAVDDPLHAAYEALDPYEFEEAVAELCRRDGCRDVEVVGGAGDLGADVVARTPDGRLLVVQCKRYGDTNRVGSQDMQRFGGTCFTVHGADVAVMVTTSGFTGPALEYAEQCGIVCVDGPDLLRWRDGSGPSPWEAGDAGDALG
;
A
#
# COMPACT_ATOMS: atom_id res chain seq x y z
N MET A 1 29.53 -11.74 -1.70
CA MET A 1 30.23 -10.46 -1.46
C MET A 1 29.99 -9.88 -0.06
N TYR A 2 28.83 -10.11 0.58
CA TYR A 2 28.51 -9.63 1.93
C TYR A 2 29.50 -10.08 3.03
N PHE A 3 29.94 -11.35 3.01
CA PHE A 3 30.93 -11.86 3.97
C PHE A 3 32.29 -11.17 3.90
N VAL A 4 32.72 -10.76 2.69
CA VAL A 4 33.99 -10.03 2.49
C VAL A 4 33.84 -8.60 3.01
N LEU A 5 32.70 -7.96 2.73
CA LEU A 5 32.39 -6.63 3.25
C LEU A 5 32.33 -6.63 4.79
N LEU A 6 31.68 -7.63 5.38
CA LEU A 6 31.57 -7.78 6.83
C LEU A 6 32.92 -8.07 7.48
N ALA A 7 33.76 -8.90 6.85
CA ALA A 7 35.14 -9.12 7.29
C ALA A 7 35.99 -7.83 7.21
N VAL A 8 35.83 -7.02 6.17
CA VAL A 8 36.49 -5.72 6.03
C VAL A 8 36.00 -4.72 7.09
N ILE A 9 34.70 -4.66 7.36
CA ILE A 9 34.13 -3.80 8.40
C ILE A 9 34.63 -4.21 9.78
N VAL A 10 34.62 -5.50 10.10
CA VAL A 10 35.10 -6.03 11.40
C VAL A 10 36.60 -5.78 11.56
N THR A 11 37.40 -5.95 10.50
CA THR A 11 38.85 -5.67 10.56
C THR A 11 39.15 -4.18 10.68
N LEU A 12 38.43 -3.30 9.97
CA LEU A 12 38.56 -1.84 10.11
C LEU A 12 38.11 -1.36 11.50
N THR A 13 37.03 -1.92 12.03
CA THR A 13 36.52 -1.63 13.37
C THR A 13 37.51 -2.09 14.45
N GLY A 14 38.09 -3.29 14.28
CA GLY A 14 39.13 -3.80 15.17
C GLY A 14 40.41 -2.96 15.12
N LEU A 15 40.81 -2.51 13.93
CA LEU A 15 42.00 -1.67 13.74
C LEU A 15 41.80 -0.29 14.36
N THR A 16 40.64 0.34 14.17
CA THR A 16 40.29 1.63 14.78
C THR A 16 40.15 1.54 16.30
N ALA A 17 39.54 0.48 16.83
CA ALA A 17 39.49 0.25 18.27
C ALA A 17 40.90 0.06 18.87
N ARG A 18 41.80 -0.64 18.17
CA ARG A 18 43.17 -0.88 18.62
C ARG A 18 44.04 0.39 18.55
N THR A 19 43.86 1.24 17.54
CA THR A 19 44.57 2.54 17.46
C THR A 19 44.04 3.53 18.49
N VAL A 20 42.73 3.53 18.77
CA VAL A 20 42.14 4.34 19.83
C VAL A 20 42.60 3.86 21.22
N ALA A 21 42.71 2.55 21.46
CA ALA A 21 43.24 2.00 22.71
C ALA A 21 44.72 2.37 22.92
N ALA A 22 45.55 2.26 21.87
CA ALA A 22 46.97 2.65 21.94
C ALA A 22 47.18 4.18 22.06
N ALA A 23 46.25 5.00 21.58
CA ALA A 23 46.26 6.46 21.74
C ALA A 23 45.71 6.92 23.10
N ALA A 24 44.76 6.17 23.69
CA ALA A 24 44.15 6.46 24.99
C ALA A 24 45.15 6.35 26.14
N GLU A 25 46.16 5.47 26.04
CA GLU A 25 47.25 5.36 27.02
C GLU A 25 48.10 6.63 27.14
N ARG A 26 48.13 7.48 26.10
CA ARG A 26 48.95 8.70 26.08
C ARG A 26 48.20 9.94 26.57
N ARG A 27 46.86 9.99 26.48
CA ARG A 27 46.01 11.13 26.89
C ARG A 27 44.60 10.68 27.32
N PRO A 28 44.42 10.17 28.55
CA PRO A 28 43.13 9.64 29.00
C PRO A 28 41.99 10.66 28.95
N ALA A 29 42.32 11.96 29.14
CA ALA A 29 41.34 13.04 29.11
C ALA A 29 40.55 13.15 27.79
N TRP A 30 41.16 12.83 26.64
CA TRP A 30 40.49 12.93 25.34
C TRP A 30 39.56 11.75 25.07
N ALA A 31 39.91 10.56 25.56
CA ALA A 31 39.03 9.39 25.50
C ALA A 31 37.75 9.62 26.32
N PHE A 32 37.88 10.19 27.53
CA PHE A 32 36.73 10.59 28.35
C PHE A 32 35.89 11.67 27.68
N ALA A 33 36.51 12.69 27.05
CA ALA A 33 35.78 13.73 26.33
C ALA A 33 34.97 13.17 25.16
N LEU A 34 35.54 12.26 24.37
CA LEU A 34 34.84 11.58 23.28
C LEU A 34 33.71 10.68 23.79
N ALA A 35 33.95 9.90 24.85
CA ALA A 35 32.92 9.06 25.46
C ALA A 35 31.73 9.90 25.99
N LEU A 36 32.02 11.05 26.61
CA LEU A 36 30.98 11.99 27.07
C LEU A 36 30.21 12.62 25.91
N LEU A 37 30.87 12.96 24.81
CA LEU A 37 30.20 13.48 23.61
C LEU A 37 29.28 12.43 22.97
N VAL A 38 29.72 11.18 22.86
CA VAL A 38 28.90 10.07 22.36
C VAL A 38 27.71 9.80 23.29
N ALA A 39 27.94 9.77 24.60
CA ALA A 39 26.88 9.59 25.58
C ALA A 39 25.86 10.75 25.54
N ALA A 40 26.33 12.00 25.49
CA ALA A 40 25.46 13.17 25.38
C ALA A 40 24.65 13.17 24.08
N GLY A 41 25.28 12.80 22.95
CA GLY A 41 24.60 12.62 21.67
C GLY A 41 23.53 11.53 21.71
N GLY A 42 23.85 10.37 22.30
CA GLY A 42 22.90 9.26 22.49
C GLY A 42 21.73 9.64 23.40
N ILE A 43 21.98 10.34 24.50
CA ILE A 43 20.94 10.84 25.41
C ILE A 43 20.05 11.88 24.71
N ALA A 44 20.64 12.82 23.96
CA ALA A 44 19.88 13.82 23.21
C ALA A 44 19.00 13.17 22.13
N PHE A 45 19.55 12.22 21.38
CA PHE A 45 18.83 11.45 20.36
C PHE A 45 17.66 10.67 20.98
N TRP A 46 17.92 9.96 22.09
CA TRP A 46 16.89 9.19 22.78
C TRP A 46 15.77 10.07 23.37
N ARG A 47 16.13 11.22 23.95
CA ARG A 47 15.15 12.22 24.43
C ARG A 47 14.32 12.80 23.29
N ARG A 48 14.93 13.06 22.12
CA ARG A 48 14.21 13.52 20.92
C ARG A 48 13.20 12.47 20.43
N ARG A 49 13.62 11.20 20.35
CA ARG A 49 12.74 10.08 19.97
C ARG A 49 11.57 9.92 20.94
N ARG A 50 11.82 10.02 22.26
CA ARG A 50 10.76 9.98 23.28
C ARG A 50 9.80 11.18 23.22
N ARG A 51 10.29 12.39 22.91
CA ARG A 51 9.43 13.57 22.74
C ARG A 51 8.49 13.42 21.54
N ILE A 52 8.96 12.87 20.43
CA ILE A 52 8.13 12.61 19.25
C ILE A 52 7.03 11.59 19.59
N SER A 53 7.35 10.52 20.32
CA SER A 53 6.37 9.54 20.80
C SER A 53 5.29 10.17 21.71
N ALA A 54 5.67 11.08 22.61
CA ALA A 54 4.70 11.79 23.46
C ALA A 54 3.80 12.76 22.68
N VAL A 55 4.34 13.47 21.68
CA VAL A 55 3.55 14.34 20.79
C VAL A 55 2.57 13.51 19.95
N LYS A 56 2.99 12.35 19.45
CA LYS A 56 2.11 11.41 18.73
C LYS A 56 0.98 10.89 19.64
N LEU A 57 1.28 10.55 20.90
CA LEU A 57 0.27 10.10 21.87
C LEU A 57 -0.74 11.21 22.21
N ALA A 58 -0.27 12.45 22.35
CA ALA A 58 -1.14 13.60 22.58
C ALA A 58 -2.06 13.88 21.39
N ARG A 59 -1.56 13.72 20.15
CA ARG A 59 -2.38 13.87 18.94
C ARG A 59 -3.44 12.77 18.83
N ARG A 60 -3.11 11.52 19.19
CA ARG A 60 -4.08 10.41 19.27
C ARG A 60 -5.18 10.65 20.31
N ALA A 61 -4.81 11.18 21.48
CA ALA A 61 -5.78 11.52 22.51
C ALA A 61 -6.74 12.63 22.04
N ALA A 62 -6.23 13.65 21.35
CA ALA A 62 -7.05 14.71 20.76
C ALA A 62 -8.01 14.17 19.68
N GLN A 63 -7.51 13.33 18.76
CA GLN A 63 -8.34 12.73 17.71
C GLN A 63 -9.43 11.81 18.25
N ALA A 64 -9.15 11.04 19.33
CA ALA A 64 -10.16 10.21 19.98
C ALA A 64 -11.27 11.04 20.65
N LEU A 65 -10.94 12.24 21.15
CA LEU A 65 -11.90 13.18 21.72
C LEU A 65 -12.80 13.78 20.62
N ASP A 66 -12.22 14.16 19.48
CA ASP A 66 -12.98 14.72 18.35
C ASP A 66 -13.95 13.67 17.75
N ALA A 67 -13.50 12.43 17.56
CA ALA A 67 -14.37 11.34 17.07
C ALA A 67 -15.52 11.01 18.04
N ALA A 68 -15.25 11.05 19.35
CA ALA A 68 -16.29 10.87 20.37
C ALA A 68 -17.29 12.04 20.39
N ALA A 69 -16.83 13.26 20.11
CA ALA A 69 -17.69 14.44 20.01
C ALA A 69 -18.61 14.38 18.77
N GLU A 70 -18.09 13.96 17.62
CA GLU A 70 -18.90 13.78 16.41
C GLU A 70 -19.97 12.71 16.59
N THR A 71 -19.62 11.57 17.21
CA THR A 71 -20.60 10.51 17.52
C THR A 71 -21.70 11.01 18.45
N ALA A 72 -21.36 11.86 19.43
CA ALA A 72 -22.36 12.42 20.36
C ALA A 72 -23.30 13.43 19.68
N VAL A 73 -22.82 14.15 18.65
CA VAL A 73 -23.65 15.07 17.85
C VAL A 73 -24.62 14.28 16.96
N ASP A 74 -24.16 13.20 16.33
CA ASP A 74 -24.99 12.36 15.45
C ASP A 74 -26.18 11.72 16.20
N VAL A 75 -25.95 11.25 17.43
CA VAL A 75 -27.01 10.68 18.30
C VAL A 75 -28.08 11.72 18.68
N LEU A 76 -27.75 13.01 18.69
CA LEU A 76 -28.70 14.08 19.01
C LEU A 76 -29.54 14.51 17.79
N ASP A 77 -29.03 14.31 16.58
CA ASP A 77 -29.72 14.67 15.32
C ASP A 77 -30.64 13.56 14.77
N GLU A 78 -30.56 12.34 15.30
CA GLU A 78 -31.53 11.29 14.97
C GLU A 78 -32.94 11.61 15.51
N THR A 79 -33.83 12.04 14.62
CA THR A 79 -35.27 12.13 14.88
C THR A 79 -35.92 10.76 14.72
N PRO A 80 -36.74 10.29 15.68
CA PRO A 80 -37.30 8.94 15.63
C PRO A 80 -38.24 8.77 14.41
N PRO A 81 -38.27 7.57 13.79
CA PRO A 81 -39.04 7.34 12.58
C PRO A 81 -40.55 7.47 12.82
N VAL A 82 -41.20 8.27 11.98
CA VAL A 82 -42.66 8.42 11.95
C VAL A 82 -43.30 7.07 11.58
N ALA A 83 -44.13 6.56 12.50
CA ALA A 83 -44.95 5.38 12.28
C ALA A 83 -45.90 5.59 11.09
N GLY A 84 -45.71 4.82 10.02
CA GLY A 84 -46.63 4.78 8.87
C GLY A 84 -47.99 4.15 9.25
N PRO A 85 -49.09 4.53 8.59
CA PRO A 85 -50.43 4.05 8.94
C PRO A 85 -50.64 2.58 8.53
N VAL A 86 -51.14 1.79 9.48
CA VAL A 86 -51.54 0.39 9.35
C VAL A 86 -52.70 0.25 8.35
N ARG A 87 -52.53 -0.61 7.33
CA ARG A 87 -53.62 -0.99 6.42
C ARG A 87 -54.43 -2.18 6.98
N PRO A 88 -55.77 -2.14 6.98
CA PRO A 88 -56.59 -3.27 7.40
C PRO A 88 -56.55 -4.45 6.41
N CYS A 89 -56.65 -5.65 6.97
CA CYS A 89 -56.69 -6.96 6.33
C CYS A 89 -58.09 -7.24 5.75
N GLU A 90 -58.18 -7.70 4.50
CA GLU A 90 -59.42 -8.27 3.93
C GLU A 90 -59.23 -9.76 3.57
N PRO A 91 -60.26 -10.62 3.74
CA PRO A 91 -60.13 -12.07 3.71
C PRO A 91 -60.38 -12.69 2.32
N ALA A 92 -59.72 -13.82 2.08
CA ALA A 92 -59.85 -14.68 0.90
C ALA A 92 -61.06 -15.62 0.97
N LEU A 93 -61.70 -15.94 -0.18
CA LEU A 93 -62.22 -17.29 -0.53
C LEU A 93 -62.58 -17.41 -2.04
N PRO A 94 -62.68 -18.64 -2.60
CA PRO A 94 -62.27 -19.02 -3.97
C PRO A 94 -63.41 -19.36 -4.94
N THR A 95 -63.11 -19.56 -6.24
CA THR A 95 -63.42 -20.77 -7.05
C THR A 95 -63.00 -20.62 -8.53
N ALA A 96 -62.01 -21.42 -8.97
CA ALA A 96 -62.06 -22.44 -10.05
C ALA A 96 -62.60 -22.14 -11.50
N PRO A 97 -62.24 -22.96 -12.52
CA PRO A 97 -61.66 -22.49 -13.79
C PRO A 97 -62.42 -22.90 -15.07
N VAL A 98 -62.09 -22.30 -16.22
CA VAL A 98 -62.38 -22.88 -17.54
C VAL A 98 -61.31 -22.47 -18.59
N THR A 99 -60.68 -23.47 -19.21
CA THR A 99 -59.79 -23.46 -20.40
C THR A 99 -60.59 -23.91 -21.65
N PRO A 100 -60.01 -24.20 -22.83
CA PRO A 100 -58.97 -23.57 -23.67
C PRO A 100 -59.44 -23.38 -25.15
N ALA A 101 -58.58 -22.81 -26.00
CA ALA A 101 -58.36 -23.09 -27.46
C ALA A 101 -57.96 -21.79 -28.18
N GLY A 102 -57.04 -21.73 -29.14
CA GLY A 102 -56.31 -22.76 -29.88
C GLY A 102 -55.23 -22.08 -30.75
N SER A 103 -54.29 -22.88 -31.25
CA SER A 103 -53.30 -22.53 -32.26
C SER A 103 -53.84 -22.93 -33.65
N PRO A 104 -53.33 -22.39 -34.78
CA PRO A 104 -52.28 -23.15 -35.48
C PRO A 104 -51.22 -22.30 -36.24
N ALA A 105 -50.09 -22.96 -36.56
CA ALA A 105 -49.08 -22.62 -37.59
C ALA A 105 -49.60 -23.02 -39.02
N PRO A 106 -48.85 -23.09 -40.16
CA PRO A 106 -47.37 -23.19 -40.38
C PRO A 106 -46.75 -22.57 -41.67
N GLY A 107 -45.41 -22.76 -41.85
CA GLY A 107 -44.67 -22.96 -43.13
C GLY A 107 -44.14 -21.69 -43.86
N GLY A 108 -42.98 -21.65 -44.55
CA GLY A 108 -41.89 -22.58 -44.92
C GLY A 108 -40.73 -21.72 -45.49
N ALA A 109 -39.45 -22.05 -45.29
CA ALA A 109 -38.54 -22.86 -46.14
C ALA A 109 -38.12 -22.25 -47.51
N GLY A 110 -36.79 -22.15 -47.75
CA GLY A 110 -36.11 -21.97 -49.04
C GLY A 110 -35.16 -20.75 -49.06
N ALA A 111 -33.84 -20.83 -48.83
CA ALA A 111 -32.76 -21.47 -49.59
C ALA A 111 -32.56 -20.90 -51.02
N ALA A 112 -31.48 -20.14 -51.25
CA ALA A 112 -30.64 -20.19 -52.45
C ALA A 112 -29.40 -19.27 -52.35
N GLU A 113 -28.26 -19.88 -52.66
CA GLU A 113 -26.87 -19.42 -52.73
C GLU A 113 -26.60 -18.43 -53.91
N VAL A 114 -25.70 -17.41 -53.79
CA VAL A 114 -24.28 -17.32 -54.28
C VAL A 114 -24.18 -17.27 -55.84
N PRO A 115 -23.22 -16.61 -56.56
CA PRO A 115 -21.87 -16.11 -56.19
C PRO A 115 -21.42 -14.73 -56.76
N ALA A 116 -20.16 -14.41 -56.44
CA ALA A 116 -19.12 -13.82 -57.33
C ALA A 116 -19.13 -12.30 -57.54
N GLU A 117 -18.03 -11.54 -57.47
CA GLU A 117 -16.61 -11.75 -57.16
C GLU A 117 -16.02 -10.38 -56.77
N GLY A 118 -14.83 -10.36 -56.16
CA GLY A 118 -13.88 -9.27 -56.45
C GLY A 118 -13.14 -8.68 -55.26
N GLY A 119 -11.91 -9.15 -55.05
CA GLY A 119 -10.78 -8.23 -54.96
C GLY A 119 -10.29 -7.82 -53.56
N LEU A 120 -9.28 -8.58 -53.12
CA LEU A 120 -7.96 -8.09 -52.68
C LEU A 120 -7.83 -7.31 -51.33
N LEU A 121 -7.02 -7.93 -50.45
CA LEU A 121 -6.15 -7.37 -49.40
C LEU A 121 -6.74 -7.19 -47.97
N GLU A 122 -6.45 -8.17 -47.13
CA GLU A 122 -6.26 -8.09 -45.67
C GLU A 122 -4.76 -8.34 -45.38
N PRO A 123 -4.21 -8.11 -44.16
CA PRO A 123 -4.75 -7.39 -42.99
C PRO A 123 -3.71 -6.36 -42.44
N GLU A 124 -4.11 -5.58 -41.43
CA GLU A 124 -3.32 -5.18 -40.23
C GLU A 124 -3.96 -3.92 -39.64
N GLN A 125 -5.15 -4.09 -39.07
CA GLN A 125 -5.62 -3.17 -38.04
C GLN A 125 -5.24 -3.78 -36.70
N THR A 126 -4.10 -3.34 -36.19
CA THR A 126 -3.72 -3.48 -34.79
C THR A 126 -4.86 -2.89 -33.97
N ALA A 127 -5.70 -3.77 -33.42
CA ALA A 127 -6.69 -3.40 -32.44
C ALA A 127 -5.96 -2.75 -31.28
N VAL A 128 -6.02 -1.42 -31.21
CA VAL A 128 -5.77 -0.70 -29.97
C VAL A 128 -6.89 -1.15 -29.06
N LEU A 129 -6.61 -2.13 -28.20
CA LEU A 129 -7.37 -2.35 -26.99
C LEU A 129 -7.13 -1.10 -26.15
N VAL A 130 -8.00 -0.11 -26.36
CA VAL A 130 -8.31 0.88 -25.34
C VAL A 130 -8.84 0.05 -24.20
N ASP A 131 -8.00 -0.18 -23.20
CA ASP A 131 -8.46 -0.70 -21.91
C ASP A 131 -9.56 0.28 -21.46
N PRO A 132 -10.83 -0.15 -21.35
CA PRO A 132 -11.85 0.75 -20.87
C PRO A 132 -11.41 1.16 -19.48
N ALA A 133 -11.11 2.45 -19.33
CA ALA A 133 -10.95 3.11 -18.05
C ALA A 133 -12.01 2.52 -17.12
N VAL A 134 -11.56 1.72 -16.17
CA VAL A 134 -12.41 1.21 -15.12
C VAL A 134 -12.64 2.45 -14.26
N ASP A 135 -13.69 3.20 -14.60
CA ASP A 135 -14.32 4.17 -13.72
C ASP A 135 -14.88 3.39 -12.52
N ASP A 136 -13.98 2.88 -11.68
CA ASP A 136 -14.31 2.30 -10.40
C ASP A 136 -14.41 3.45 -9.41
N PRO A 137 -15.60 3.75 -8.85
CA PRO A 137 -15.77 4.75 -7.79
C PRO A 137 -14.84 4.51 -6.59
N LEU A 138 -14.28 3.31 -6.49
CA LEU A 138 -13.44 2.83 -5.41
C LEU A 138 -11.93 3.08 -5.62
N HIS A 139 -11.47 3.40 -6.85
CA HIS A 139 -10.14 4.01 -7.10
C HIS A 139 -10.13 5.47 -6.65
N ALA A 140 -11.23 6.19 -6.94
CA ALA A 140 -11.41 7.58 -6.56
C ALA A 140 -11.34 7.80 -5.03
N ALA A 141 -11.60 6.76 -4.23
CA ALA A 141 -11.52 6.82 -2.78
C ALA A 141 -10.11 7.13 -2.26
N TYR A 142 -9.05 6.53 -2.83
CA TYR A 142 -7.67 6.80 -2.40
C TYR A 142 -7.07 8.06 -3.02
N GLU A 143 -7.49 8.43 -4.23
CA GLU A 143 -7.06 9.67 -4.85
C GLU A 143 -7.61 10.92 -4.16
N ALA A 144 -8.80 10.79 -3.56
CA ALA A 144 -9.45 11.85 -2.79
C ALA A 144 -8.84 12.07 -1.39
N LEU A 145 -8.13 11.08 -0.83
CA LEU A 145 -7.46 11.20 0.47
C LEU A 145 -6.32 12.20 0.39
N ASP A 146 -6.03 12.87 1.50
CA ASP A 146 -4.77 13.59 1.66
C ASP A 146 -3.57 12.61 1.74
N PRO A 147 -2.31 13.06 1.60
CA PRO A 147 -1.17 12.15 1.61
C PRO A 147 -1.03 11.35 2.91
N TYR A 148 -1.33 11.97 4.05
CA TYR A 148 -1.24 11.33 5.37
C TYR A 148 -2.37 10.31 5.57
N GLU A 149 -3.58 10.64 5.13
CA GLU A 149 -4.72 9.70 5.13
C GLU A 149 -4.43 8.47 4.27
N PHE A 150 -3.75 8.65 3.14
CA PHE A 150 -3.32 7.54 2.30
C PHE A 150 -2.31 6.63 3.03
N GLU A 151 -1.30 7.20 3.69
CA GLU A 151 -0.34 6.45 4.51
C GLU A 151 -1.02 5.66 5.63
N GLU A 152 -1.97 6.28 6.34
CA GLU A 152 -2.73 5.62 7.41
C GLU A 152 -3.60 4.49 6.86
N ALA A 153 -4.20 4.65 5.68
CA ALA A 153 -4.99 3.59 5.06
C ALA A 153 -4.12 2.39 4.65
N VAL A 154 -2.92 2.62 4.11
CA VAL A 154 -1.95 1.55 3.84
C VAL A 154 -1.51 0.87 5.14
N ALA A 155 -1.31 1.64 6.21
CA ALA A 155 -1.01 1.08 7.53
C ALA A 155 -2.16 0.22 8.09
N GLU A 156 -3.42 0.58 7.84
CA GLU A 156 -4.57 -0.24 8.20
C GLU A 156 -4.58 -1.58 7.45
N LEU A 157 -4.26 -1.58 6.15
CA LEU A 157 -4.13 -2.82 5.39
C LEU A 157 -3.04 -3.74 5.96
N CYS A 158 -1.88 -3.17 6.31
CA CYS A 158 -0.82 -3.89 7.01
C CYS A 158 -1.32 -4.52 8.31
N ARG A 159 -2.05 -3.75 9.15
CA ARG A 159 -2.61 -4.25 10.42
C ARG A 159 -3.64 -5.36 10.21
N ARG A 160 -4.55 -5.18 9.25
CA ARG A 160 -5.59 -6.15 8.88
C ARG A 160 -4.97 -7.48 8.48
N ASP A 161 -3.90 -7.45 7.71
CA ASP A 161 -3.25 -8.65 7.15
C ASP A 161 -2.15 -9.22 8.05
N GLY A 162 -2.18 -8.84 9.33
CA GLY A 162 -1.41 -9.50 10.39
C GLY A 162 -0.02 -8.90 10.65
N CYS A 163 0.32 -7.76 10.06
CA CYS A 163 1.52 -7.04 10.46
C CYS A 163 1.40 -6.53 11.91
N ARG A 164 2.52 -6.54 12.62
CA ARG A 164 2.68 -6.05 13.98
C ARG A 164 3.52 -4.78 14.00
N ASP A 165 3.51 -4.09 15.14
CA ASP A 165 4.30 -2.87 15.37
C ASP A 165 4.14 -1.83 14.25
N VAL A 166 2.93 -1.69 13.70
CA VAL A 166 2.66 -0.80 12.56
C VAL A 166 2.69 0.65 13.01
N GLU A 167 3.57 1.43 12.40
CA GLU A 167 3.76 2.84 12.66
C GLU A 167 3.72 3.66 11.36
N VAL A 168 2.84 4.65 11.30
CA VAL A 168 2.92 5.74 10.31
C VAL A 168 4.03 6.71 10.75
N VAL A 169 5.06 6.81 9.92
CA VAL A 169 6.26 7.59 10.16
C VAL A 169 6.21 8.93 9.43
N GLY A 170 5.53 8.98 8.28
CA GLY A 170 5.61 10.02 7.23
C GLY A 170 5.72 11.47 7.68
N GLY A 171 6.32 12.27 6.80
CA GLY A 171 6.53 13.71 6.97
C GLY A 171 7.99 14.13 6.83
N ALA A 172 8.28 15.39 7.12
CA ALA A 172 9.60 15.96 6.84
C ALA A 172 10.75 15.17 7.53
N GLY A 173 11.61 14.55 6.71
CA GLY A 173 12.78 13.79 7.17
C GLY A 173 12.51 12.31 7.47
N ASP A 174 11.38 11.77 7.02
CA ASP A 174 11.09 10.32 7.00
C ASP A 174 12.07 9.52 6.11
N LEU A 175 12.79 10.21 5.21
CA LEU A 175 13.68 9.59 4.23
C LEU A 175 12.96 8.50 3.44
N GLY A 176 11.67 8.72 3.13
CA GLY A 176 10.83 7.83 2.34
C GLY A 176 10.33 6.56 3.02
N ALA A 177 10.41 6.47 4.35
CA ALA A 177 9.65 5.46 5.10
C ALA A 177 8.35 6.09 5.61
N ASP A 178 7.25 5.82 4.93
CA ASP A 178 5.95 6.39 5.30
C ASP A 178 5.23 5.46 6.29
N VAL A 179 5.35 4.15 6.10
CA VAL A 179 4.90 3.12 7.05
C VAL A 179 6.03 2.15 7.36
N VAL A 180 6.19 1.80 8.64
CA VAL A 180 7.11 0.76 9.11
C VAL A 180 6.32 -0.25 9.92
N ALA A 181 6.59 -1.53 9.69
CA ALA A 181 5.88 -2.62 10.37
C ALA A 181 6.74 -3.89 10.45
N ARG A 182 6.26 -4.88 11.18
CA ARG A 182 6.77 -6.26 11.15
C ARG A 182 5.75 -7.15 10.46
N THR A 183 6.15 -7.83 9.39
CA THR A 183 5.31 -8.81 8.71
C THR A 183 4.94 -9.98 9.64
N PRO A 184 3.93 -10.80 9.31
CA PRO A 184 3.54 -11.96 10.11
C PRO A 184 4.71 -12.92 10.42
N ASP A 185 5.61 -13.13 9.45
CA ASP A 185 6.82 -13.95 9.57
C ASP A 185 8.02 -13.23 10.23
N GLY A 186 7.87 -11.95 10.58
CA GLY A 186 8.80 -11.22 11.45
C GLY A 186 9.83 -10.32 10.75
N ARG A 187 9.81 -10.26 9.41
CA ARG A 187 10.63 -9.36 8.59
C ARG A 187 10.26 -7.90 8.84
N LEU A 188 11.25 -7.00 8.79
CA LEU A 188 11.02 -5.56 8.85
C LEU A 188 10.49 -5.05 7.51
N LEU A 189 9.24 -4.61 7.50
CA LEU A 189 8.56 -4.01 6.36
C LEU A 189 8.75 -2.48 6.40
N VAL A 190 9.18 -1.92 5.27
CA VAL A 190 9.22 -0.46 5.06
C VAL A 190 8.45 -0.14 3.79
N VAL A 191 7.47 0.75 3.90
CA VAL A 191 6.59 1.13 2.81
C VAL A 191 6.73 2.61 2.51
N GLN A 192 6.90 2.95 1.23
CA GLN A 192 6.71 4.30 0.71
C GLN A 192 5.37 4.39 -0.01
N CYS A 193 4.61 5.44 0.28
CA CYS A 193 3.33 5.74 -0.31
C CYS A 193 3.45 6.94 -1.26
N LYS A 194 3.00 6.79 -2.50
CA LYS A 194 2.95 7.85 -3.51
C LYS A 194 1.53 8.00 -4.03
N ARG A 195 0.81 8.99 -3.50
CA ARG A 195 -0.52 9.34 -4.02
C ARG A 195 -0.39 10.22 -5.26
N TYR A 196 -0.41 9.62 -6.44
CA TYR A 196 -0.41 10.30 -7.73
C TYR A 196 -1.69 9.96 -8.51
N GLY A 197 -2.16 10.88 -9.36
CA GLY A 197 -3.28 10.61 -10.26
C GLY A 197 -2.86 9.91 -11.56
N ASP A 198 -3.84 9.56 -12.39
CA ASP A 198 -3.65 8.81 -13.65
C ASP A 198 -2.59 9.38 -14.61
N THR A 199 -2.41 10.71 -14.63
CA THR A 199 -1.46 11.36 -15.53
C THR A 199 -0.02 11.38 -15.00
N ASN A 200 0.23 10.97 -13.77
CA ASN A 200 1.56 11.00 -13.15
C ASN A 200 1.94 9.63 -12.57
N ARG A 201 2.96 9.00 -13.16
CA ARG A 201 3.43 7.67 -12.76
C ARG A 201 4.69 7.78 -11.91
N VAL A 202 4.92 6.80 -11.05
CA VAL A 202 6.15 6.71 -10.26
C VAL A 202 7.35 6.49 -11.18
N GLY A 203 8.27 7.45 -11.15
CA GLY A 203 9.48 7.46 -11.97
C GLY A 203 10.67 6.78 -11.31
N SER A 204 11.71 6.51 -12.10
CA SER A 204 12.97 5.95 -11.59
C SER A 204 13.64 6.81 -10.52
N GLN A 205 13.45 8.14 -10.55
CA GLN A 205 13.98 9.04 -9.51
C GLN A 205 13.32 8.81 -8.14
N ASP A 206 12.01 8.60 -8.10
CA ASP A 206 11.30 8.26 -6.85
C ASP A 206 11.84 6.92 -6.31
N MET A 207 11.97 5.93 -7.20
CA MET A 207 12.47 4.61 -6.82
C MET A 207 13.93 4.64 -6.34
N GLN A 208 14.81 5.42 -6.97
CA GLN A 208 16.20 5.57 -6.54
C GLN A 208 16.35 6.24 -5.18
N ARG A 209 15.50 7.23 -4.88
CA ARG A 209 15.48 7.89 -3.55
C ARG A 209 15.07 6.91 -2.46
N PHE A 210 14.03 6.13 -2.73
CA PHE A 210 13.57 5.09 -1.81
C PHE A 210 14.60 3.97 -1.65
N GLY A 211 15.09 3.42 -2.76
CA GLY A 211 16.12 2.37 -2.79
C GLY A 211 17.40 2.78 -2.06
N GLY A 212 17.77 4.06 -2.12
CA GLY A 212 18.93 4.60 -1.41
C GLY A 212 18.81 4.61 0.12
N THR A 213 17.60 4.43 0.67
CA THR A 213 17.32 4.61 2.11
C THR A 213 16.62 3.41 2.76
N CYS A 214 15.67 2.76 2.08
CA CYS A 214 14.86 1.67 2.65
C CYS A 214 15.72 0.55 3.26
N PHE A 215 16.74 0.06 2.56
CA PHE A 215 17.60 -1.01 3.07
C PHE A 215 18.70 -0.49 4.00
N THR A 216 19.39 0.59 3.63
CA THR A 216 20.62 1.03 4.29
C THR A 216 20.38 1.88 5.53
N VAL A 217 19.31 2.68 5.53
CA VAL A 217 18.95 3.59 6.62
C VAL A 217 17.87 2.96 7.49
N HIS A 218 16.82 2.42 6.87
CA HIS A 218 15.68 1.86 7.59
C HIS A 218 15.82 0.37 7.89
N GLY A 219 16.75 -0.33 7.26
CA GLY A 219 17.03 -1.75 7.53
C GLY A 219 15.95 -2.69 7.02
N ALA A 220 15.18 -2.29 6.00
CA ALA A 220 14.10 -3.09 5.45
C ALA A 220 14.57 -4.49 5.07
N ASP A 221 13.84 -5.50 5.51
CA ASP A 221 13.92 -6.85 4.94
C ASP A 221 12.96 -6.97 3.74
N VAL A 222 11.84 -6.24 3.78
CA VAL A 222 10.89 -6.09 2.67
C VAL A 222 10.65 -4.60 2.45
N ALA A 223 11.03 -4.10 1.27
CA ALA A 223 10.78 -2.72 0.85
C ALA A 223 9.64 -2.68 -0.16
N VAL A 224 8.62 -1.86 0.08
CA VAL A 224 7.43 -1.77 -0.77
C VAL A 224 7.20 -0.33 -1.20
N MET A 225 6.93 -0.13 -2.48
CA MET A 225 6.49 1.15 -3.05
C MET A 225 5.02 1.00 -3.46
N VAL A 226 4.13 1.74 -2.80
CA VAL A 226 2.69 1.74 -3.05
C VAL A 226 2.30 3.04 -3.74
N THR A 227 1.51 2.96 -4.80
CA THR A 227 0.98 4.12 -5.51
C THR A 227 -0.48 3.94 -5.91
N THR A 228 -1.23 5.04 -5.95
CA THR A 228 -2.60 5.06 -6.50
C THR A 228 -2.61 5.07 -8.04
N SER A 229 -1.48 5.39 -8.67
CA SER A 229 -1.29 5.39 -10.13
C SER A 229 -0.51 4.13 -10.55
N GLY A 230 0.38 4.24 -11.54
CA GLY A 230 1.28 3.15 -11.94
C GLY A 230 2.75 3.52 -11.92
N PHE A 231 3.57 2.59 -12.39
CA PHE A 231 5.03 2.74 -12.50
C PHE A 231 5.48 2.94 -13.94
N THR A 232 6.53 3.73 -14.13
CA THR A 232 7.25 3.78 -15.41
C THR A 232 8.10 2.51 -15.60
N GLY A 233 8.37 2.11 -16.85
CA GLY A 233 9.25 0.96 -17.15
C GLY A 233 10.61 1.04 -16.43
N PRO A 234 11.34 2.16 -16.52
CA PRO A 234 12.60 2.32 -15.79
C PRO A 234 12.48 2.27 -14.26
N ALA A 235 11.32 2.58 -13.69
CA ALA A 235 11.10 2.42 -12.25
C ALA A 235 10.96 0.94 -11.86
N LEU A 236 10.25 0.16 -12.69
CA LEU A 236 10.11 -1.29 -12.50
C LEU A 236 11.45 -2.01 -12.64
N GLU A 237 12.23 -1.68 -13.67
CA GLU A 237 13.58 -2.24 -13.87
C GLU A 237 14.48 -2.00 -12.65
N TYR A 238 14.44 -0.78 -12.08
CA TYR A 238 15.21 -0.46 -10.89
C TYR A 238 14.67 -1.18 -9.64
N ALA A 239 13.35 -1.27 -9.49
CA ALA A 239 12.71 -1.96 -8.38
C ALA A 239 13.11 -3.44 -8.34
N GLU A 240 13.07 -4.11 -9.50
CA GLU A 240 13.52 -5.50 -9.67
C GLU A 240 15.00 -5.67 -9.26
N GLN A 241 15.88 -4.79 -9.74
CA GLN A 241 17.31 -4.83 -9.41
C GLN A 241 17.58 -4.67 -7.91
N CYS A 242 16.74 -3.91 -7.20
CA CYS A 242 16.90 -3.63 -5.77
C CYS A 242 16.08 -4.55 -4.87
N GLY A 243 15.21 -5.41 -5.42
CA GLY A 243 14.25 -6.20 -4.65
C GLY A 243 13.18 -5.36 -3.96
N ILE A 244 12.73 -4.27 -4.60
CA ILE A 244 11.61 -3.45 -4.11
C ILE A 244 10.32 -3.98 -4.72
N VAL A 245 9.34 -4.29 -3.87
CA VAL A 245 8.01 -4.71 -4.31
C VAL A 245 7.21 -3.49 -4.75
N CYS A 246 6.67 -3.54 -5.96
CA CYS A 246 5.80 -2.50 -6.50
C CYS A 246 4.33 -2.89 -6.32
N VAL A 247 3.52 -1.97 -5.82
CA VAL A 247 2.07 -2.10 -5.68
C VAL A 247 1.45 -0.90 -6.38
N ASP A 248 0.90 -1.10 -7.58
CA ASP A 248 0.21 -0.06 -8.34
C ASP A 248 -1.28 0.05 -7.93
N GLY A 249 -2.03 0.98 -8.52
CA GLY A 249 -3.44 1.21 -8.20
C GLY A 249 -4.28 -0.07 -8.27
N PRO A 250 -4.25 -0.83 -9.38
CA PRO A 250 -4.92 -2.12 -9.50
C PRO A 250 -4.47 -3.17 -8.46
N ASP A 251 -3.17 -3.30 -8.20
CA ASP A 251 -2.65 -4.20 -7.15
C ASP A 251 -3.13 -3.78 -5.75
N LEU A 252 -3.10 -2.48 -5.46
CA LEU A 252 -3.55 -1.91 -4.19
C LEU A 252 -5.04 -2.16 -3.97
N LEU A 253 -5.86 -2.04 -5.00
CA LEU A 253 -7.27 -2.38 -4.92
C LEU A 253 -7.50 -3.86 -4.63
N ARG A 254 -6.80 -4.75 -5.35
CA ARG A 254 -6.89 -6.18 -5.09
C ARG A 254 -6.47 -6.53 -3.67
N TRP A 255 -5.40 -5.90 -3.18
CA TRP A 255 -4.94 -6.06 -1.81
C TRP A 255 -5.99 -5.54 -0.81
N ARG A 256 -6.53 -4.33 -1.01
CA ARG A 256 -7.61 -3.77 -0.17
C ARG A 256 -8.84 -4.66 -0.14
N ASP A 257 -9.23 -5.25 -1.25
CA ASP A 257 -10.44 -6.07 -1.32
C ASP A 257 -10.20 -7.52 -0.85
N GLY A 258 -8.96 -7.85 -0.48
CA GLY A 258 -8.56 -9.20 -0.03
C GLY A 258 -8.55 -10.24 -1.16
N SER A 259 -8.60 -9.80 -2.42
CA SER A 259 -8.58 -10.66 -3.60
C SER A 259 -7.18 -10.89 -4.17
N GLY A 260 -6.21 -10.07 -3.77
CA GLY A 260 -4.79 -10.20 -4.11
C GLY A 260 -3.92 -10.57 -2.90
N PRO A 261 -2.67 -11.00 -3.14
CA PRO A 261 -1.72 -11.32 -2.08
C PRO A 261 -1.28 -10.06 -1.33
N SER A 262 -0.76 -10.26 -0.12
CA SER A 262 -0.09 -9.17 0.58
C SER A 262 1.29 -8.89 -0.04
N PRO A 263 1.78 -7.63 -0.04
CA PRO A 263 3.04 -7.28 -0.72
C PRO A 263 4.27 -8.07 -0.24
N TRP A 264 4.30 -8.49 1.02
CA TRP A 264 5.40 -9.28 1.59
C TRP A 264 5.38 -10.76 1.20
N GLU A 265 4.28 -11.27 0.63
CA GLU A 265 4.20 -12.65 0.13
C GLU A 265 4.80 -12.75 -1.28
N ALA A 266 4.73 -11.67 -2.06
CA ALA A 266 5.29 -11.61 -3.41
C ALA A 266 6.83 -11.69 -3.41
N GLY A 267 7.48 -11.23 -2.32
CA GLY A 267 8.93 -11.36 -2.14
C GLY A 267 9.42 -12.80 -2.03
N ASP A 268 8.56 -13.73 -1.63
CA ASP A 268 8.93 -15.14 -1.40
C ASP A 268 8.91 -15.97 -2.69
N ALA A 269 8.20 -15.51 -3.73
CA ALA A 269 8.11 -16.18 -5.02
C ALA A 269 9.45 -16.15 -5.81
N GLY A 270 10.32 -15.17 -5.51
CA GLY A 270 11.66 -15.06 -6.11
C GLY A 270 12.65 -16.10 -5.61
N ASP A 271 12.51 -16.57 -4.37
CA ASP A 271 13.45 -17.53 -3.75
C ASP A 271 13.06 -19.00 -3.97
N ALA A 272 11.82 -19.29 -4.35
CA ALA A 272 11.33 -20.67 -4.58
C ALA A 272 11.74 -21.28 -5.94
N LEU A 273 12.38 -20.50 -6.82
CA LEU A 273 12.84 -20.91 -8.15
C LEU A 273 14.37 -20.89 -8.32
N GLY A 274 15.12 -20.71 -7.22
CA GLY A 274 16.60 -20.64 -7.20
C GLY A 274 17.31 -21.94 -6.82
#